data_AF-A0A962Q5B0-F1
#
_entry.id   AF-A0A962Q5B0-F1
#
_cell.length_a   1.000
_cell.length_b   1.000
_cell.length_c   1.000
_cell.angle_alpha   90.00
_cell.angle_beta   90.00
_cell.angle_gamma   90.00
#
_symmetry.space_group_name_H-M   'P 1'
#
loop_
_entity.id
_entity.type
_entity.pdbx_description
1 polymer ?
#
loop_
_entity_poly.entity_id
_entity_poly.type
_entity_poly.pdbx_seq_one_letter_code
_entity_poly.pdbx_strand_id
1 'polypeptide(L)'
;QPSLAALRAGDSLHLVLWHADLAFERPATAHVAVTIAGERVWERDIAIPAEANIYDLRVPITFDAPAGSEVEFHLHNHGYNSWTLLELEVER
;
A
#
# COMPACT_ATOMS: atom_id res chain seq x y z
N GLN A 1 1.18 -7.00 10.26
CA GLN A 1 -0.03 -7.59 10.90
C GLN A 1 -0.39 -8.89 10.17
N PRO A 2 -0.91 -9.94 10.82
CA PRO A 2 -1.30 -11.15 10.10
C PRO A 2 -2.58 -10.92 9.27
N SER A 3 -2.62 -11.48 8.06
CA SER A 3 -3.81 -11.47 7.19
C SER A 3 -4.95 -12.31 7.78
N LEU A 4 -6.19 -11.87 7.55
CA LEU A 4 -7.38 -12.59 8.01
C LEU A 4 -7.86 -13.65 7.01
N ALA A 5 -7.48 -13.50 5.74
CA ALA A 5 -7.88 -14.36 4.64
C ALA A 5 -6.64 -14.87 3.89
N ALA A 6 -6.78 -16.06 3.30
CA ALA A 6 -5.80 -16.57 2.35
C ALA A 6 -5.96 -15.86 1.00
N LEU A 7 -4.84 -15.65 0.32
CA LEU A 7 -4.77 -15.22 -1.07
C LEU A 7 -4.54 -16.41 -1.98
N ARG A 8 -5.17 -16.37 -3.15
CA ARG A 8 -4.92 -17.29 -4.27
C ARG A 8 -4.49 -16.51 -5.48
N ALA A 9 -3.58 -17.09 -6.26
CA ALA A 9 -3.29 -16.58 -7.59
C ALA A 9 -4.59 -16.52 -8.41
N GLY A 10 -4.88 -15.34 -8.97
CA GLY A 10 -6.13 -15.03 -9.66
C GLY A 10 -7.13 -14.21 -8.83
N ASP A 11 -6.96 -14.11 -7.51
CA ASP A 11 -7.73 -13.16 -6.69
C ASP A 11 -7.39 -11.71 -7.08
N SER A 12 -8.29 -10.78 -6.74
CA SER A 12 -8.03 -9.34 -6.78
C SER A 12 -7.98 -8.79 -5.36
N LEU A 13 -7.05 -7.90 -5.07
CA LEU A 13 -6.99 -7.18 -3.80
C LEU A 13 -7.51 -5.76 -3.99
N HIS A 14 -8.59 -5.41 -3.29
CA HIS A 14 -9.06 -4.04 -3.18
C HIS A 14 -8.23 -3.30 -2.14
N LEU A 15 -7.50 -2.29 -2.59
CA LEU A 15 -6.59 -1.48 -1.80
C LEU A 15 -7.09 -0.03 -1.84
N VAL A 16 -7.46 0.51 -0.68
CA VAL A 16 -7.80 1.93 -0.53
C VAL A 16 -6.85 2.57 0.47
N LEU A 17 -6.12 3.60 0.03
CA LEU A 17 -5.29 4.42 0.90
C LEU A 17 -5.29 5.88 0.45
N TRP A 18 -4.91 6.78 1.35
CA TRP A 18 -4.74 8.19 1.03
C TRP A 18 -3.56 8.79 1.75
N HIS A 19 -3.06 9.90 1.21
CA HIS A 19 -2.17 10.82 1.90
C HIS A 19 -2.67 12.26 1.79
N ALA A 20 -2.42 13.06 2.82
CA ALA A 20 -2.61 14.51 2.74
C ALA A 20 -1.53 15.14 1.84
N ASP A 21 -1.51 16.47 1.73
CA ASP A 21 -0.42 17.17 1.03
C ASP A 21 0.94 16.73 1.58
N LEU A 22 1.82 16.29 0.68
CA LEU A 22 3.19 15.96 1.00
C LEU A 22 4.04 17.22 0.80
N ALA A 23 4.75 17.61 1.84
CA ALA A 23 5.61 18.79 1.79
C ALA A 23 6.88 18.58 2.61
N PHE A 24 7.99 19.09 2.06
CA PHE A 24 9.29 19.10 2.69
C PHE A 24 10.06 20.36 2.25
N GLU A 25 11.07 20.77 3.03
CA GLU A 25 11.85 22.00 2.77
C GLU A 25 12.60 21.99 1.43
N ARG A 26 12.82 20.81 0.85
CA ARG A 26 13.54 20.57 -0.40
C ARG A 26 12.87 19.43 -1.18
N PRO A 27 13.09 19.32 -2.50
CA PRO A 27 12.62 18.17 -3.26
C PRO A 27 13.09 16.86 -2.65
N ALA A 28 12.16 15.91 -2.53
CA ALA A 28 12.40 14.59 -1.97
C ALA A 28 11.45 13.57 -2.60
N THR A 29 11.57 12.31 -2.20
CA THR A 29 10.69 11.22 -2.64
C THR A 29 10.07 10.53 -1.42
N ALA A 30 8.76 10.36 -1.43
CA ALA A 30 8.09 9.41 -0.54
C ALA A 30 8.03 8.04 -1.24
N HIS A 31 8.27 6.97 -0.48
CA HIS A 31 8.12 5.60 -0.91
C HIS A 31 7.06 4.92 -0.04
N VAL A 32 6.06 4.31 -0.69
CA VAL A 32 4.99 3.56 -0.02
C VAL A 32 4.85 2.20 -0.68
N ALA A 33 4.69 1.15 0.13
CA ALA A 33 4.48 -0.20 -0.38
C ALA A 33 3.56 -1.03 0.53
N VAL A 34 2.90 -2.02 -0.08
CA VAL A 34 2.16 -3.07 0.62
C VAL A 34 2.77 -4.40 0.22
N THR A 35 3.17 -5.20 1.20
CA THR A 35 3.64 -6.57 0.99
C THR A 35 2.78 -7.57 1.77
N ILE A 36 2.64 -8.78 1.25
CA ILE A 36 1.93 -9.88 1.89
C ILE A 36 2.78 -11.14 1.74
N ALA A 37 3.09 -11.82 2.85
CA ALA A 37 4.01 -12.95 2.90
C ALA A 37 5.42 -12.63 2.34
N GLY A 38 5.85 -11.37 2.43
CA GLY A 38 7.10 -10.89 1.82
C GLY A 38 7.01 -10.58 0.32
N GLU A 39 5.90 -10.92 -0.34
CA GLU A 39 5.65 -10.60 -1.75
C GLU A 39 5.09 -9.18 -1.89
N ARG A 40 5.61 -8.44 -2.86
CA ARG A 40 5.16 -7.06 -3.10
C ARG A 40 3.87 -7.04 -3.90
N VAL A 41 2.82 -6.50 -3.28
CA VAL A 41 1.50 -6.35 -3.90
C VAL A 41 1.42 -5.03 -4.66
N TRP A 42 1.83 -3.94 -4.02
CA TRP A 42 1.78 -2.61 -4.61
C TRP A 42 2.89 -1.73 -4.06
N GLU A 43 3.44 -0.85 -4.88
CA GLU A 43 4.40 0.16 -4.47
C GLU A 43 4.25 1.44 -5.30
N ARG A 44 4.61 2.59 -4.73
CA ARG A 44 4.79 3.84 -5.45
C ARG A 44 5.88 4.69 -4.84
N ASP A 45 6.61 5.37 -5.72
CA ASP A 45 7.43 6.53 -5.40
C ASP A 45 6.67 7.80 -5.80
N ILE A 46 6.63 8.79 -4.91
CA ILE A 46 5.94 10.06 -5.11
C ILE A 46 6.91 11.21 -4.88
N ALA A 47 7.02 12.11 -5.85
CA ALA A 47 7.81 13.32 -5.71
C ALA A 47 7.16 14.27 -4.67
N ILE A 48 7.98 14.88 -3.82
CA ILE A 48 7.56 15.88 -2.83
C ILE A 48 8.06 17.25 -3.31
N PRO A 49 7.20 18.30 -3.37
CA PRO A 49 5.82 18.31 -2.89
C PRO A 49 4.82 17.60 -3.83
N ALA A 50 3.75 17.07 -3.25
CA ALA A 50 2.59 16.55 -3.96
C ALA A 50 1.31 16.95 -3.24
N GLU A 51 0.26 17.25 -4.00
CA GLU A 51 -1.09 17.44 -3.45
C GLU A 51 -1.62 16.13 -2.84
N ALA A 52 -2.56 16.24 -1.92
CA ALA A 52 -3.28 15.11 -1.36
C ALA A 52 -3.84 14.20 -2.47
N ASN A 53 -3.74 12.89 -2.26
CA ASN A 53 -4.20 11.91 -3.23
C ASN A 53 -4.84 10.70 -2.55
N ILE A 54 -5.77 10.08 -3.27
CA ILE A 54 -6.45 8.84 -2.87
C ILE A 54 -6.14 7.78 -3.93
N TYR A 55 -5.80 6.59 -3.48
CA TYR A 55 -5.69 5.40 -4.30
C TYR A 55 -6.86 4.48 -3.96
N ASP A 56 -7.65 4.12 -4.97
CA ASP A 56 -8.68 3.08 -4.91
C ASP A 56 -8.38 2.11 -6.05
N LEU A 57 -7.78 0.97 -5.70
CA LEU A 57 -7.10 0.08 -6.63
C LEU A 57 -7.59 -1.35 -6.50
N ARG A 58 -7.65 -2.04 -7.63
CA ARG A 58 -7.84 -3.49 -7.72
C ARG A 58 -6.56 -4.10 -8.24
N VAL A 59 -5.83 -4.78 -7.36
CA VAL A 59 -4.50 -5.31 -7.63
C VAL A 59 -4.61 -6.82 -7.87
N PRO A 60 -4.29 -7.31 -9.08
CA PRO A 60 -4.34 -8.75 -9.34
C PRO A 60 -3.23 -9.46 -8.56
N ILE A 61 -3.61 -10.55 -7.89
CA ILE A 61 -2.68 -11.38 -7.12
C ILE A 61 -2.19 -12.54 -7.99
N THR A 62 -0.88 -12.76 -8.02
CA THR A 62 -0.23 -13.81 -8.84
C THR A 62 0.44 -14.89 -8.00
N PHE A 63 0.22 -14.90 -6.68
CA PHE A 63 0.82 -15.84 -5.74
C PHE A 63 -0.22 -16.34 -4.73
N ASP A 64 0.09 -17.47 -4.11
CA ASP A 64 -0.70 -18.02 -3.02
C ASP A 64 -0.09 -17.62 -1.67
N ALA A 65 -0.92 -17.23 -0.72
CA ALA A 65 -0.51 -17.00 0.66
C ALA A 65 -1.58 -17.53 1.62
N PRO A 66 -1.22 -18.30 2.67
CA PRO A 66 -2.19 -18.74 3.65
C PRO A 66 -2.75 -17.58 4.47
N ALA A 67 -3.94 -17.78 5.05
CA ALA A 67 -4.43 -16.87 6.10
C ALA A 67 -3.42 -16.84 7.26
N GLY A 68 -3.25 -15.68 7.87
CA GLY A 68 -2.25 -15.45 8.90
C GLY A 68 -0.88 -15.01 8.36
N SER A 69 -0.67 -15.00 7.03
CA SER A 69 0.54 -14.44 6.42
C SER A 69 0.75 -12.98 6.80
N GLU A 70 2.01 -12.58 6.99
CA GLU A 70 2.38 -11.21 7.35
C GLU A 70 1.99 -10.21 6.25
N VAL A 71 1.28 -9.15 6.65
CA VAL A 71 0.99 -7.97 5.86
C VAL A 71 1.84 -6.82 6.40
N GLU A 72 2.60 -6.18 5.52
CA GLU A 72 3.37 -4.97 5.82
C GLU A 72 2.83 -3.79 5.01
N PHE A 73 2.59 -2.67 5.70
CA PHE A 73 2.42 -1.36 5.08
C PHE A 73 3.70 -0.56 5.34
N HIS A 74 4.53 -0.44 4.31
CA HIS A 74 5.82 0.20 4.38
C HIS A 74 5.71 1.66 3.95
N LEU A 75 6.30 2.56 4.74
CA LEU A 75 6.30 3.99 4.45
C LEU A 75 7.65 4.61 4.80
N HIS A 76 8.29 5.20 3.79
CA HIS A 76 9.47 6.02 3.93
C HIS A 76 9.15 7.41 3.37
N ASN A 77 9.12 8.43 4.21
CA ASN A 77 8.68 9.77 3.81
C ASN A 77 9.46 10.85 4.58
N HIS A 78 9.81 11.94 3.89
CA HIS A 78 10.37 13.16 4.47
C HIS A 78 9.30 14.24 4.66
N GLY A 79 9.32 14.92 5.81
CA GLY A 79 8.45 16.08 6.07
C GLY A 79 7.05 15.69 6.55
N TYR A 80 6.04 16.39 6.04
CA TYR A 80 4.63 16.10 6.34
C TYR A 80 4.27 14.70 5.85
N ASN A 81 3.75 13.88 6.77
CA ASN A 81 3.65 12.42 6.61
C ASN A 81 2.32 11.89 7.16
N SER A 82 1.21 12.43 6.69
CA SER A 82 -0.13 11.93 7.04
C SER A 82 -0.62 10.97 5.97
N TRP A 83 -0.66 9.69 6.32
CA TRP A 83 -1.09 8.58 5.48
C TRP A 83 -2.12 7.73 6.21
N THR A 84 -3.01 7.10 5.45
CA THR A 84 -3.96 6.13 5.99
C THR A 84 -4.19 5.03 4.98
N LEU A 85 -3.95 3.79 5.42
CA LEU A 85 -4.47 2.60 4.76
C LEU A 85 -5.89 2.39 5.28
N LEU A 86 -6.87 2.61 4.41
CA LEU A 86 -8.29 2.53 4.77
C LEU A 86 -8.82 1.10 4.59
N GLU A 87 -8.45 0.46 3.48
CA GLU A 87 -9.00 -0.83 3.09
C GLU A 87 -7.94 -1.72 2.45
N LEU A 88 -8.03 -3.00 2.78
CA LEU A 88 -7.23 -4.08 2.21
C LEU A 88 -8.07 -5.37 2.23
N GLU A 89 -8.84 -5.59 1.17
CA GLU A 89 -9.82 -6.67 1.09
C GLU A 89 -9.57 -7.58 -0.13
N VAL A 90 -9.85 -8.87 0.03
CA VAL A 90 -9.79 -9.85 -1.08
C VAL A 90 -11.14 -9.86 -1.81
N GLU A 91 -11.13 -9.49 -3.09
CA GLU A 91 -12.25 -9.64 -4.04
C GLU A 91 -12.06 -10.93 -4.86
N ARG A 92 -13.09 -11.78 -4.94
CA ARG A 92 -13.09 -13.08 -5.64
C ARG A 92 -14.19 -13.17 -6.69
#